data_AF-A0A7L1V7K2-F1
#
_entry.id   AF-A0A7L1V7K2-F1
#
_cell.length_a   1.000
_cell.length_b   1.000
_cell.length_c   1.000
_cell.angle_alpha   90.00
_cell.angle_beta   90.00
_cell.angle_gamma   90.00
#
_symmetry.space_group_name_H-M   'P 1'
#
loop_
_entity.id
_entity.type
_entity.pdbx_description
1 polymer ?
#
loop_
_entity_poly.entity_id
_entity_poly.type
_entity_poly.pdbx_seq_one_letter_code
_entity_poly.pdbx_strand_id
1 'polypeptide(L)' 'GQGSGSARPQPLEPSLLRFLVCPLSKRPLRYEEATNELINEELGIAYPIVDGIPNMVPEAARRTQEKPPAEGSEQP' A
#
# COMPACT_ATOMS: atom_id res chain seq x y z
N GLY A 1 13.80 27.34 25.91
CA GLY A 1 13.69 26.33 24.85
C GLY A 1 12.87 25.18 25.37
N GLN A 2 11.91 24.67 24.61
CA GLN A 2 11.34 23.33 24.81
C GLN A 2 10.56 22.98 23.53
N GLY A 3 11.22 22.34 22.58
CA GLY A 3 10.57 21.67 21.46
C GLY A 3 10.43 20.21 21.81
N SER A 4 9.31 19.83 22.40
CA SER A 4 8.93 18.42 22.57
C SER A 4 7.81 18.12 21.59
N GLY A 5 8.16 18.07 20.31
CA GLY A 5 7.27 17.54 19.29
C GLY A 5 7.30 16.03 19.38
N SER A 6 6.43 15.44 20.20
CA SER A 6 6.08 14.03 20.02
C SER A 6 5.52 13.91 18.61
N ALA A 7 6.27 13.28 17.71
CA ALA A 7 5.83 13.03 16.34
C ALA A 7 4.64 12.07 16.41
N ARG A 8 3.44 12.62 16.61
CA ARG A 8 2.20 11.86 16.42
C ARG A 8 2.24 11.38 14.98
N PRO A 9 2.09 10.08 14.70
CA PRO A 9 2.05 9.58 13.34
C PRO A 9 0.93 10.35 12.62
N GLN A 10 1.34 11.17 11.66
CA GLN A 10 0.39 11.92 10.85
C GLN A 10 -0.18 10.93 9.84
N PRO A 11 -1.51 10.91 9.64
CA PRO A 11 -2.11 10.16 8.55
C PRO A 11 -1.42 10.54 7.25
N LEU A 12 -1.13 9.56 6.40
CA LEU A 12 -0.60 9.84 5.07
C LEU A 12 -1.65 10.61 4.28
N GLU A 13 -1.30 11.82 3.87
CA GLU A 13 -2.19 12.68 3.09
C GLU A 13 -2.60 11.97 1.78
N PRO A 14 -3.91 11.83 1.49
CA PRO A 14 -4.39 11.15 0.27
C PRO A 14 -3.80 11.72 -1.03
N SER A 15 -3.51 13.02 -1.03
CA SER A 15 -2.88 13.71 -2.16
C SER A 15 -1.44 13.28 -2.44
N LEU A 16 -0.73 12.71 -1.46
CA LEU A 16 0.61 12.14 -1.63
C LEU A 16 0.53 10.69 -2.13
N LEU A 17 -0.46 9.94 -1.65
CA LEU A 17 -0.68 8.54 -2.01
C LEU A 17 -0.88 8.35 -3.52
N ARG A 18 -1.47 9.34 -4.20
CA ARG A 18 -1.66 9.34 -5.66
C ARG A 18 -0.36 9.29 -6.49
N PHE A 19 0.78 9.60 -5.89
CA PHE A 19 2.10 9.53 -6.54
C PHE A 19 2.85 8.23 -6.20
N LEU A 20 2.36 7.45 -5.24
CA LEU A 20 3.01 6.21 -4.85
C LEU A 20 2.70 5.10 -5.86
N VAL A 21 3.75 4.45 -6.33
CA VAL A 21 3.67 3.30 -7.21
C VAL A 21 4.25 2.07 -6.53
N CYS A 22 3.70 0.90 -6.86
CA CYS A 22 4.19 -0.38 -6.41
C CYS A 22 5.66 -0.56 -6.83
N PRO A 23 6.57 -0.95 -5.92
CA PRO A 23 7.97 -1.18 -6.25
C PRO A 23 8.17 -2.31 -7.26
N LEU A 24 7.22 -3.26 -7.32
CA LEU A 24 7.27 -4.43 -8.21
C LEU A 24 6.68 -4.14 -9.59
N SER A 25 5.42 -3.70 -9.66
CA SER A 25 4.72 -3.51 -10.94
C SER A 25 4.81 -2.10 -11.51
N LYS A 26 5.31 -1.12 -10.73
CA LYS A 26 5.33 0.31 -11.09
C LYS A 26 3.94 0.90 -11.37
N ARG A 27 2.88 0.25 -10.90
CA ARG A 27 1.48 0.70 -11.01
C ARG A 27 1.06 1.47 -9.76
N PRO A 28 0.06 2.36 -9.86
CA PRO A 28 -0.50 3.04 -8.69
C PRO A 28 -0.96 2.07 -7.60
N LEU A 29 -0.87 2.50 -6.34
CA LEU A 29 -1.40 1.77 -5.20
C LEU A 29 -2.70 2.41 -4.72
N ARG A 30 -3.67 1.61 -4.29
CA ARG A 30 -4.89 2.08 -3.62
C ARG A 30 -4.65 2.09 -2.12
N TYR A 31 -4.98 3.18 -1.46
CA TYR A 31 -4.97 3.21 0.01
C TYR A 31 -6.25 2.57 0.56
N GLU A 32 -6.08 1.69 1.55
CA GLU A 32 -7.17 1.09 2.31
C GLU A 32 -7.13 1.60 3.75
N GLU A 33 -8.08 2.47 4.09
CA GLU A 33 -8.18 3.10 5.41
C GLU A 33 -8.52 2.09 6.50
N ALA A 34 -9.33 1.07 6.20
CA ALA A 34 -9.78 0.11 7.19
C ALA A 34 -8.64 -0.73 7.77
N THR A 35 -7.63 -1.01 6.95
CA THR A 35 -6.46 -1.82 7.34
C THR A 35 -5.18 -0.99 7.48
N ASN A 36 -5.20 0.28 7.06
CA ASN A 36 -4.05 1.18 6.98
C ASN A 36 -2.92 0.63 6.08
N GLU A 37 -3.28 0.32 4.83
CA GLU A 37 -2.41 -0.40 3.88
C GLU A 37 -2.45 0.20 2.47
N LEU A 38 -1.40 -0.06 1.69
CA LEU A 38 -1.35 0.25 0.27
C LEU A 38 -1.53 -1.03 -0.54
N ILE A 39 -2.66 -1.14 -1.22
CA ILE A 39 -3.10 -2.30 -1.99
C ILE A 39 -2.65 -2.19 -3.44
N ASN A 40 -2.08 -3.28 -3.94
CA ASN A 40 -1.90 -3.53 -5.36
C ASN A 40 -2.88 -4.63 -5.80
N GLU A 41 -3.94 -4.24 -6.51
CA GLU A 41 -5.01 -5.17 -6.91
C GLU A 41 -4.57 -6.16 -7.99
N GLU A 42 -3.65 -5.76 -8.87
CA GLU A 42 -3.15 -6.60 -9.96
C GLU A 42 -2.31 -7.78 -9.44
N LEU A 43 -1.45 -7.52 -8.46
CA LEU A 43 -0.58 -8.52 -7.84
C LEU A 43 -1.23 -9.22 -6.64
N GLY A 44 -2.39 -8.72 -6.16
CA GLY A 44 -3.04 -9.23 -4.96
C GLY A 44 -2.15 -9.12 -3.71
N ILE A 45 -1.46 -7.99 -3.54
CA ILE A 45 -0.58 -7.73 -2.40
C ILE A 45 -0.89 -6.40 -1.72
N ALA A 46 -0.52 -6.29 -0.45
CA ALA A 46 -0.63 -5.10 0.34
C ALA A 46 0.69 -4.78 1.08
N TYR A 47 1.02 -3.49 1.14
CA TYR A 47 2.14 -2.96 1.92
C TYR A 47 1.60 -2.26 3.18
N PRO A 48 2.09 -2.58 4.39
CA PRO A 48 1.66 -1.90 5.61
C PRO A 48 2.15 -0.46 5.67
N ILE A 49 1.34 0.40 6.30
CA ILE A 49 1.80 1.69 6.80
C ILE A 49 2.03 1.56 8.31
N VAL A 50 3.27 1.79 8.75
CA VAL A 50 3.69 1.70 10.16
C VAL A 50 4.14 3.09 10.59
N ASP A 51 3.56 3.62 11.67
CA ASP A 51 3.85 4.98 12.18
C ASP A 51 3.71 6.09 11.12
N GLY A 52 2.78 5.92 10.17
CA GLY A 52 2.56 6.85 9.05
C GLY A 52 3.58 6.72 7.91
N ILE A 53 4.45 5.71 7.94
CA ILE A 53 5.46 5.45 6.91
C ILE A 53 5.08 4.19 6.10
N PRO A 54 4.92 4.28 4.77
CA PRO A 54 4.72 3.11 3.92
C PRO A 54 5.93 2.17 3.94
N ASN A 55 5.74 0.92 4.35
CA ASN A 55 6.76 -0.11 4.22
C ASN A 55 6.60 -0.83 2.87
N MET A 56 7.10 -0.20 1.80
CA MET A 56 7.06 -0.73 0.43
C MET A 56 8.27 -1.60 0.08
N VAL A 57 8.73 -2.40 1.04
CA VAL A 57 9.78 -3.40 0.82
C VAL A 57 9.12 -4.69 0.33
N PRO A 58 9.60 -5.35 -0.75
CA PRO A 58 8.98 -6.56 -1.29
C PRO A 58 8.72 -7.66 -0.25
N GLU A 59 9.63 -7.82 0.72
CA GLU A 59 9.55 -8.79 1.81
C GLU A 59 8.46 -8.46 2.83
N ALA A 60 8.07 -7.19 2.95
CA ALA A 60 6.99 -6.74 3.81
C ALA A 60 5.60 -6.86 3.15
N ALA A 61 5.56 -7.12 1.84
CA ALA A 61 4.31 -7.31 1.11
C ALA A 61 3.60 -8.56 1.61
N ARG A 62 2.33 -8.43 1.97
CA ARG A 62 1.45 -9.55 2.32
C ARG A 62 0.45 -9.79 1.21
N ARG A 63 0.01 -11.04 1.03
CA ARG A 63 -1.07 -11.34 0.08
C ARG A 63 -2.40 -10.82 0.62
N THR A 64 -3.16 -10.14 -0.25
CA THR A 64 -4.55 -9.80 0.03
C THR A 64 -5.41 -10.99 -0.30
N GLN A 65 -6.34 -11.38 0.59
CA GLN A 65 -7.26 -12.49 0.34
C GLN A 65 -8.39 -12.13 -0.65
N GLU A 66 -8.32 -10.96 -1.28
CA GLU A 66 -9.36 -10.43 -2.16
C GLU A 66 -9.14 -10.90 -3.61
N LYS A 67 -9.67 -12.10 -3.86
CA LYS A 67 -9.87 -12.82 -5.13
C LYS A 67 -8.65 -13.44 -5.84
N PRO A 68 -8.84 -14.63 -6.46
CA PRO A 68 -7.85 -15.23 -7.35
C PRO A 68 -7.61 -14.31 -8.56
N PRO A 69 -6.42 -14.38 -9.19
CA PRO A 69 -6.18 -13.70 -10.46
C PRO A 69 -7.26 -14.14 -11.45
N ALA A 70 -7.77 -13.20 -12.24
CA ALA A 70 -8.75 -13.48 -13.27
C ALA A 70 -8.28 -14.66 -14.14
N GLU A 71 -8.94 -15.81 -14.01
CA GLU A 71 -8.85 -16.88 -14.99
C GLU A 71 -9.39 -16.33 -16.31
N GLY A 72 -8.48 -16.12 -17.25
CA GLY A 72 -8.77 -15.48 -18.53
C GLY A 72 -7.60 -15.64 -19.49
N SER A 73 -7.17 -16.87 -19.72
CA SER A 73 -6.25 -17.22 -20.81
C SER A 73 -6.51 -18.65 -21.30
N GLU A 74 -7.76 -19.00 -21.61
CA GLU A 74 -8.05 -20.00 -22.64
C GLU A 74 -8.68 -19.20 -23.79
N GLN A 75 -7.85 -18.87 -24.78
CA GLN A 75 -8.27 -18.27 -26.05
C GLN A 75 -8.99 -19.33 -26.91
N PRO A 76 -9.88 -18.93 -27.85
CA PRO A 76 -10.73 -19.86 -28.61
C PRO A 76 -9.96 -20.90 -29.43
#